data_AF-A0A9E5JVE3-F1
#
_entry.id   AF-A0A9E5JVE3-F1
#
_cell.length_a   1.000
_cell.length_b   1.000
_cell.length_c   1.000
_cell.angle_alpha   90.00
_cell.angle_beta   90.00
_cell.angle_gamma   90.00
#
_symmetry.space_group_name_H-M   'P 1'
#
loop_
_entity.id
_entity.type
_entity.pdbx_description
1 polymer ?
#
loop_
_entity_poly.entity_id
_entity_poly.type
_entity_poly.pdbx_seq_one_letter_code
_entity_poly.pdbx_strand_id
1 'polypeptide(L)'
;MSANVEAKEYRLDGLKWLLVVLLVAAGVVGNSYYSEVAVLYRVLALVAGGAAAMFVAINTAKGSTFWNLLLEARAEFRRVVWPTRQEVNQTTLIVVAVVIVMSIVLWLLDTFLGWLASLIIG
;
A
#
# COMPACT_ATOMS: atom_id res chain seq x y z
N MET A 1 24.86 25.91 -15.06
CA MET A 1 25.15 24.78 -15.98
C MET A 1 23.89 23.93 -16.09
N SER A 2 23.09 24.16 -17.13
CA SER A 2 21.93 23.34 -17.49
C SER A 2 22.45 22.02 -18.07
N ALA A 3 22.48 20.97 -17.25
CA ALA A 3 22.71 19.63 -17.74
C ALA A 3 21.55 19.30 -18.69
N ASN A 4 21.84 19.20 -19.99
CA ASN A 4 20.96 18.57 -20.94
C ASN A 4 20.75 17.14 -20.45
N VAL A 5 19.62 16.89 -19.78
CA VAL A 5 19.14 15.54 -19.56
C VAL A 5 18.78 15.05 -20.96
N GLU A 6 19.68 14.28 -21.58
CA GLU A 6 19.38 13.58 -22.83
C GLU A 6 18.08 12.81 -22.61
N ALA A 7 17.00 13.26 -23.24
CA ALA A 7 15.74 12.57 -23.23
C ALA A 7 15.98 11.24 -23.95
N LYS A 8 16.13 10.16 -23.17
CA LYS A 8 16.36 8.82 -23.69
C LYS A 8 15.20 8.50 -24.64
N GLU A 9 15.47 8.48 -25.93
CA GLU A 9 14.43 8.38 -26.95
C GLU A 9 13.95 6.94 -27.04
N TYR A 10 12.87 6.61 -26.34
CA TYR A 10 12.33 5.26 -26.29
C TYR A 10 11.42 4.98 -27.50
N ARG A 11 12.04 4.89 -28.69
CA ARG A 11 11.34 4.74 -29.98
C ARG A 11 10.57 3.43 -30.16
N LEU A 12 10.84 2.42 -29.32
CA LEU A 12 10.23 1.08 -29.38
C LEU A 12 9.31 0.77 -28.20
N ASP A 13 8.89 1.78 -27.44
CA ASP A 13 8.05 1.56 -26.25
C ASP A 13 6.70 0.91 -26.55
N GLY A 14 6.07 1.26 -27.68
CA GLY A 14 4.84 0.59 -28.12
C GLY A 14 5.04 -0.90 -28.36
N LEU A 15 6.17 -1.27 -28.98
CA LEU A 15 6.51 -2.67 -29.25
C LEU A 15 6.84 -3.43 -27.96
N LYS A 16 7.54 -2.80 -27.01
CA LYS A 16 7.80 -3.39 -25.69
C LYS A 16 6.53 -3.63 -24.90
N TRP A 17 5.58 -2.69 -24.93
CA TRP A 17 4.27 -2.87 -24.30
C TRP A 17 3.46 -3.98 -24.94
N LEU A 18 3.48 -4.10 -26.28
CA LEU A 18 2.85 -5.20 -26.98
C LEU A 18 3.46 -6.55 -26.56
N LEU A 19 4.79 -6.61 -26.41
CA LEU A 19 5.50 -7.80 -25.93
C LEU A 19 5.11 -8.14 -24.48
N VAL A 20 5.01 -7.15 -23.59
CA VAL A 20 4.54 -7.35 -22.20
C VAL A 20 3.13 -7.92 -22.19
N VAL A 21 2.21 -7.36 -22.98
CA VAL A 21 0.82 -7.85 -23.07
C VAL A 21 0.78 -9.28 -23.59
N LEU A 22 1.58 -9.62 -24.61
CA LEU A 22 1.71 -10.98 -25.12
C LEU A 22 2.25 -11.96 -24.08
N LEU A 23 3.29 -11.58 -23.32
CA LEU A 23 3.84 -12.42 -22.25
C LEU A 23 2.81 -12.68 -21.14
N VAL A 24 2.05 -11.67 -20.74
CA VAL A 24 1.00 -11.81 -19.73
C VAL A 24 -0.14 -12.70 -20.25
N ALA A 25 -0.59 -12.47 -21.48
CA ALA A 25 -1.63 -13.30 -22.11
C ALA A 25 -1.19 -14.76 -22.24
N ALA A 26 0.06 -15.00 -22.66
CA ALA A 26 0.65 -16.34 -22.72
C ALA A 26 0.73 -16.99 -21.34
N GLY A 27 1.05 -16.23 -20.28
CA GLY A 27 1.02 -16.71 -18.91
C GLY A 27 -0.38 -17.12 -18.44
N VAL A 28 -1.40 -16.31 -18.74
CA VAL A 28 -2.81 -16.61 -18.39
C VAL A 28 -3.31 -17.85 -19.12
N VAL A 29 -3.11 -17.92 -20.44
CA VAL A 29 -3.53 -19.05 -21.28
C VAL A 29 -2.75 -20.31 -20.94
N GLY A 30 -1.44 -20.19 -20.73
CA GLY A 30 -0.60 -21.30 -20.26
C GLY A 30 -1.08 -21.82 -18.91
N ASN A 31 -1.43 -20.93 -17.98
CA ASN A 31 -1.96 -21.34 -16.70
C ASN A 31 -3.33 -22.02 -16.80
N SER A 32 -4.22 -21.62 -17.71
CA SER A 32 -5.50 -22.30 -17.90
C SER A 32 -5.35 -23.65 -18.59
N TYR A 33 -4.44 -23.76 -19.55
CA TYR A 33 -4.22 -24.98 -20.33
C TYR A 33 -3.50 -26.06 -19.52
N TYR A 34 -2.46 -25.69 -18.76
CA TYR A 34 -1.72 -26.61 -17.89
C TYR A 34 -2.40 -26.83 -16.54
N SER A 35 -3.74 -26.78 -16.49
CA SER A 35 -4.49 -26.89 -15.23
C SER A 35 -4.28 -28.22 -14.49
N GLU A 36 -3.94 -29.27 -15.23
CA GLU A 36 -3.69 -30.64 -14.76
C GLU A 36 -2.28 -30.85 -14.17
N VAL A 37 -1.35 -29.90 -14.38
CA VAL A 37 0.02 -29.97 -13.83
C VAL A 37 0.03 -29.55 -12.36
N ALA A 38 0.92 -30.15 -11.56
CA ALA A 38 1.12 -29.80 -10.17
C ALA A 38 1.34 -28.28 -9.99
N VAL A 39 0.63 -27.71 -9.00
CA VAL A 39 0.53 -26.27 -8.75
C VAL A 39 1.90 -25.60 -8.62
N LEU A 40 2.88 -26.27 -8.01
CA LEU A 40 4.22 -25.74 -7.82
C LEU A 40 4.90 -25.32 -9.13
N TYR A 41 4.86 -26.17 -10.15
CA TYR A 41 5.51 -25.89 -11.44
C TYR A 41 4.82 -24.76 -12.20
N ARG A 42 3.48 -24.66 -12.11
CA ARG A 42 2.72 -23.55 -12.70
C ARG A 42 3.06 -22.22 -12.05
N VAL A 43 3.12 -22.19 -10.72
CA VAL A 43 3.47 -20.98 -9.97
C VAL A 43 4.90 -20.54 -10.31
N LEU A 44 5.86 -21.47 -10.37
CA LEU A 44 7.23 -21.14 -10.77
C LEU A 44 7.31 -20.59 -12.20
N ALA A 45 6.62 -21.20 -13.15
CA ALA A 45 6.58 -20.73 -14.54
C ALA A 45 5.94 -19.33 -14.66
N LEU A 46 4.85 -19.08 -13.92
CA LEU A 46 4.19 -17.78 -13.87
C LEU A 46 5.08 -16.70 -13.23
N VAL A 47 5.76 -17.02 -12.14
CA VAL A 47 6.69 -16.10 -11.49
C VAL A 47 7.86 -15.76 -12.43
N ALA A 48 8.43 -16.76 -13.11
CA ALA A 48 9.50 -16.54 -14.08
C ALA A 48 9.03 -15.68 -15.28
N GLY A 49 7.86 -15.98 -15.85
CA GLY A 49 7.27 -15.20 -16.93
C GLY A 49 6.92 -13.76 -16.51
N GLY A 50 6.38 -13.60 -15.29
CA GLY A 50 6.10 -12.30 -14.69
C GLY A 50 7.37 -11.48 -14.48
N ALA A 51 8.46 -12.11 -14.01
CA ALA A 51 9.74 -11.44 -13.86
C ALA A 51 10.32 -10.98 -15.21
N ALA A 52 10.22 -11.80 -16.25
CA ALA A 52 10.64 -11.43 -17.61
C ALA A 52 9.81 -10.25 -18.15
N ALA A 53 8.50 -10.27 -17.98
CA ALA A 53 7.62 -9.17 -18.37
C ALA A 53 7.95 -7.88 -17.60
N MET A 54 8.22 -7.98 -16.30
CA MET A 54 8.62 -6.85 -15.46
C MET A 54 9.97 -6.27 -15.89
N PHE A 55 10.94 -7.13 -16.24
CA PHE A 55 12.23 -6.69 -16.77
C PHE A 55 12.08 -5.88 -18.06
N VAL A 56 11.22 -6.33 -18.99
CA VAL A 56 10.92 -5.58 -20.22
C VAL A 56 10.20 -4.27 -19.92
N ALA A 57 9.24 -4.28 -18.98
CA ALA A 57 8.46 -3.11 -18.59
C ALA A 57 9.32 -2.00 -17.96
N ILE A 58 10.28 -2.33 -17.09
CA ILE A 58 11.17 -1.34 -16.44
C ILE A 58 12.10 -0.66 -17.47
N ASN A 59 12.47 -1.37 -18.55
CA ASN A 59 13.30 -0.83 -19.65
C ASN A 59 12.54 0.08 -20.65
N THR A 60 11.33 0.50 -20.32
CA THR A 60 10.43 1.36 -21.12
C THR A 60 10.40 2.77 -20.49
N ALA A 61 10.07 3.84 -21.24
CA ALA A 61 10.05 5.21 -20.70
C ALA A 61 9.23 5.32 -19.40
N LYS A 62 7.97 4.84 -19.45
CA LYS A 62 7.06 4.84 -18.30
C LYS A 62 7.60 4.01 -17.12
N GLY A 63 8.27 2.88 -17.40
CA GLY A 63 8.85 2.02 -16.38
C GLY A 63 10.04 2.68 -15.66
N SER A 64 10.90 3.36 -16.41
CA SER A 64 12.04 4.09 -15.83
C SER A 64 11.59 5.26 -14.95
N THR A 65 10.55 5.99 -15.35
CA THR A 65 9.96 7.06 -14.53
C THR A 65 9.36 6.50 -13.24
N PHE A 66 8.60 5.41 -13.33
CA PHE A 66 8.05 4.74 -12.14
C PHE A 66 9.15 4.24 -11.19
N TRP A 67 10.23 3.69 -11.73
CA TRP A 67 11.37 3.25 -10.93
C TRP A 67 12.05 4.41 -10.18
N ASN A 68 12.22 5.55 -10.83
CA ASN A 68 12.75 6.75 -10.19
C ASN A 68 11.81 7.27 -9.10
N LEU A 69 10.50 7.27 -9.33
CA LEU A 69 9.51 7.64 -8.30
C LEU A 69 9.56 6.71 -7.07
N LEU A 70 9.77 5.40 -7.27
CA LEU A 70 9.94 4.47 -6.16
C LEU A 70 11.23 4.74 -5.37
N LEU A 71 12.31 5.09 -6.05
CA LEU A 71 13.58 5.46 -5.41
C LEU A 71 13.44 6.76 -4.61
N GLU A 72 12.76 7.77 -5.18
CA GLU A 72 12.43 9.03 -4.52
C GLU A 72 11.51 8.80 -3.32
N ALA A 73 10.46 7.99 -3.45
CA ALA A 73 9.59 7.62 -2.34
C ALA A 73 10.37 6.92 -1.23
N ARG A 74 11.29 6.00 -1.56
CA ARG A 74 12.15 5.34 -0.57
C ARG A 74 13.07 6.34 0.15
N ALA A 75 13.57 7.35 -0.56
CA ALA A 75 14.37 8.41 0.05
C ALA A 75 13.51 9.27 1.00
N GLU A 76 12.25 9.54 0.64
CA GLU A 76 11.31 10.29 1.47
C GLU A 76 10.85 9.49 2.70
N PHE A 77 10.63 8.17 2.56
CA PHE A 77 10.34 7.29 3.69
C PHE A 77 11.45 7.28 4.76
N ARG A 78 12.71 7.55 4.37
CA ARG A 78 13.82 7.70 5.33
C ARG A 78 13.79 9.05 6.05
N ARG A 79 13.10 10.04 5.50
CA ARG A 79 12.89 11.36 6.14
C ARG A 79 11.69 11.35 7.08
N VAL A 80 10.88 10.29 7.06
CA VAL A 80 9.84 10.08 8.07
C VAL A 80 10.52 9.81 9.41
N VAL A 81 10.61 10.87 10.21
CA VAL A 81 10.99 10.75 11.61
C VAL A 81 9.81 10.10 12.33
N TRP A 82 9.93 8.80 12.58
CA TRP A 82 8.94 8.11 13.38
C TRP A 82 8.97 8.65 14.81
N PRO A 83 7.79 8.93 15.40
CA PRO A 83 7.72 9.45 16.76
C PRO A 83 8.39 8.48 17.73
N THR A 84 9.01 9.03 18.76
CA THR A 84 9.65 8.19 19.78
C THR A 84 8.57 7.42 20.57
N ARG A 85 8.91 6.25 21.12
CA ARG A 85 7.97 5.47 21.94
C ARG A 85 7.39 6.29 23.10
N GLN A 86 8.15 7.27 23.59
CA GLN A 86 7.75 8.16 24.67
C GLN A 86 6.64 9.14 24.22
N GLU A 87 6.75 9.73 23.04
CA GLU A 87 5.72 10.63 22.47
C GLU A 87 4.41 9.89 22.19
N VAL A 88 4.50 8.68 21.63
CA VAL A 88 3.34 7.82 21.37
C VAL A 88 2.62 7.46 22.67
N ASN A 89 3.38 7.06 23.70
CA ASN A 89 2.81 6.69 24.99
C ASN A 89 2.22 7.90 25.72
N GLN A 90 2.88 9.06 25.70
CA GLN A 90 2.37 10.28 26.33
C GLN A 90 1.04 10.71 25.70
N THR A 91 0.97 10.74 24.36
CA THR A 91 -0.26 11.11 23.65
C THR A 91 -1.38 10.11 23.93
N THR A 92 -1.07 8.81 23.95
CA THR A 92 -2.05 7.75 24.28
C THR A 92 -2.57 7.90 25.71
N LEU A 93 -1.70 8.16 26.69
CA LEU A 93 -2.08 8.36 28.08
C LEU A 93 -2.96 9.59 28.27
N ILE A 94 -2.68 10.69 27.56
CA ILE A 94 -3.53 11.89 27.56
C ILE A 94 -4.93 11.54 27.05
N VAL A 95 -5.03 10.86 25.91
CA VAL A 95 -6.34 10.45 25.35
C VAL A 95 -7.08 9.53 26.32
N VAL A 96 -6.41 8.52 26.90
CA VAL A 96 -7.00 7.61 27.89
C VAL A 96 -7.53 8.37 29.11
N ALA A 97 -6.77 9.34 29.63
CA ALA A 97 -7.21 10.16 30.75
C ALA A 97 -8.48 10.95 30.42
N VAL A 98 -8.53 11.59 29.25
CA VAL A 98 -9.73 12.32 28.79
C VAL A 98 -10.94 11.39 28.66
N VAL A 99 -10.75 10.20 28.08
CA VAL A 99 -11.83 9.20 27.92
C VAL A 99 -12.37 8.76 29.28
N ILE A 100 -11.50 8.48 30.25
CA ILE A 100 -11.91 8.09 31.62
C ILE A 100 -12.74 9.21 32.28
N VAL A 101 -12.28 10.47 32.19
CA VAL A 101 -13.00 11.61 32.76
C VAL A 101 -14.38 11.74 32.13
N MET A 102 -14.47 11.70 30.80
CA MET A 102 -15.76 11.77 30.08
C MET A 102 -16.68 10.61 30.43
N SER A 103 -16.12 9.41 30.60
CA SER A 103 -16.89 8.21 30.96
C SER A 103 -17.51 8.34 32.36
N ILE A 104 -16.75 8.88 33.32
CA ILE A 104 -17.24 9.14 34.68
C ILE A 104 -18.34 10.22 34.67
N VAL A 105 -18.13 11.31 33.91
CA VAL A 105 -19.11 12.40 33.81
C VAL A 105 -20.43 11.90 33.23
N LEU A 106 -20.38 11.14 32.13
CA LEU A 106 -21.58 10.57 31.52
C LEU A 106 -22.26 9.57 32.46
N TRP A 107 -21.50 8.67 33.08
CA TRP A 107 -22.05 7.71 34.04
C TRP A 107 -22.76 8.38 35.23
N LEU A 108 -22.18 9.46 35.76
CA LEU A 108 -22.78 10.22 36.85
C LEU A 108 -24.07 10.90 36.39
N LEU A 109 -24.06 11.50 35.20
CA LEU A 109 -25.24 12.15 34.62
C LEU A 109 -26.35 11.14 34.37
N ASP A 110 -26.05 9.99 33.78
CA ASP A 110 -27.02 8.92 33.51
C ASP A 110 -27.64 8.39 34.80
N THR A 111 -26.83 8.19 35.84
CA THR A 111 -27.30 7.75 37.16
C THR A 111 -28.19 8.81 37.82
N PHE A 112 -27.78 10.08 37.75
CA PHE A 112 -28.54 11.20 38.33
C PHE A 112 -29.88 11.41 37.61
N LEU A 113 -29.88 11.43 36.28
CA LEU A 113 -31.09 11.52 35.48
C LEU A 113 -31.99 10.29 35.66
N GLY A 114 -31.42 9.10 35.76
CA GLY A 114 -32.15 7.86 36.03
C GLY A 114 -32.84 7.87 37.39
N TRP A 115 -32.16 8.35 38.44
CA TRP A 115 -32.75 8.55 39.77
C TRP A 115 -33.88 9.59 39.75
N LEU A 116 -33.70 10.71 39.03
CA LEU A 116 -34.73 11.73 38.91
C LEU A 116 -35.95 11.22 38.13
N ALA A 117 -35.73 10.43 37.08
CA ALA A 117 -36.79 9.81 36.30
C ALA A 117 -37.57 8.76 37.11
N SER A 118 -36.89 7.95 37.93
CA SER A 118 -37.56 6.98 38.79
C SER A 118 -38.38 7.62 39.92
N LEU A 119 -38.05 8.84 40.34
CA LEU A 119 -38.86 9.65 41.27
C LEU A 119 -40.15 10.22 40.65
N ILE A 120 -40.18 10.38 39.32
CA ILE A 120 -41.33 10.93 38.58
C ILE A 120 -42.24 9.80 38.07
N ILE A 121 -41.64 8.69 37.63
CA ILE A 121 -42.34 7.54 37.04
C ILE A 121 -42.72 6.50 38.11
N GLY A 122 -41.93 6.39 39.18
CA GLY A 122 -42.29 5.66 40.40
C GLY A 122 -43.21 6.49 41.29
#